data_AF-A0A2N9FJD7-F1
#
_entry.id   AF-A0A2N9FJD7-F1
#
_cell.length_a   1.000
_cell.length_b   1.000
_cell.length_c   1.000
_cell.angle_alpha   90.00
_cell.angle_beta   90.00
_cell.angle_gamma   90.00
#
_symmetry.space_group_name_H-M   'P 1'
#
loop_
_entity.id
_entity.type
_entity.pdbx_description
1 polymer ?
#
loop_
_entity_poly.entity_id
_entity_poly.type
_entity_poly.pdbx_seq_one_letter_code
_entity_poly.pdbx_strand_id
1 'polypeptide(L)'
;MKKATAIASILFLISLSLQDIAYALNQGSEGFAASRTLKQEQEHAHEVHCSRERSRAAWKIIEEYLMPFVEREDFQILSKCRLHHDNDLFRDQEQHKIHVDINEWRCGYCKKSFRAEKFLDQHFDNRHYNLLNVSHSKCLADLCGALHCDVMMNTKLPKTKCNPAAAARNRHLCESLADTCFPANQGPSASRLHDLFLRQFCDAHTCSGKQKPFSKGGKKETSVFYLAISILTMMLLPIFYLIVYLHQSEMRKNTQELRRISKVGEKAKPS
;
A
#
# COMPACT_ATOMS: atom_id res chain seq x y z
N MET A 1 -17.22 83.85 3.36
CA MET A 1 -16.48 83.41 2.15
C MET A 1 -15.35 82.41 2.40
N LYS A 2 -15.09 81.93 3.63
CA LYS A 2 -13.99 80.97 3.94
C LYS A 2 -14.39 79.48 3.99
N LYS A 3 -15.70 79.16 3.95
CA LYS A 3 -16.20 77.76 4.03
C LYS A 3 -16.41 77.10 2.66
N ALA A 4 -16.71 77.88 1.61
CA ALA A 4 -16.90 77.35 0.26
C ALA A 4 -15.56 76.95 -0.42
N THR A 5 -14.46 77.64 -0.10
CA THR A 5 -13.13 77.36 -0.64
C THR A 5 -12.49 76.09 -0.06
N ALA A 6 -12.81 75.75 1.20
CA ALA A 6 -12.34 74.51 1.83
C ALA A 6 -13.00 73.26 1.22
N ILE A 7 -14.31 73.33 0.94
CA ILE A 7 -15.07 72.21 0.34
C ILE A 7 -14.63 71.98 -1.11
N ALA A 8 -14.38 73.05 -1.88
CA ALA A 8 -13.86 72.95 -3.24
C ALA A 8 -12.43 72.35 -3.28
N SER A 9 -11.59 72.69 -2.30
CA SER A 9 -10.22 72.15 -2.21
C SER A 9 -10.20 70.65 -1.82
N ILE A 10 -11.13 70.22 -0.97
CA ILE A 10 -11.26 68.81 -0.58
C ILE A 10 -11.78 67.97 -1.77
N LEU A 11 -12.77 68.47 -2.52
CA LEU A 11 -13.27 67.80 -3.72
C LEU A 11 -12.20 67.66 -4.81
N PHE A 12 -11.34 68.66 -4.98
CA PHE A 12 -10.24 68.63 -5.96
C PHE A 12 -9.15 67.60 -5.59
N LEU A 13 -8.81 67.47 -4.31
CA LEU A 13 -7.86 66.46 -3.82
C LEU A 13 -8.41 65.02 -3.93
N ILE A 14 -9.73 64.85 -3.79
CA ILE A 14 -10.39 63.55 -3.98
C ILE A 14 -10.41 63.15 -5.47
N SER A 15 -10.61 64.10 -6.39
CA SER A 15 -10.52 63.82 -7.83
C SER A 15 -9.10 63.44 -8.30
N LEU A 16 -8.06 64.07 -7.76
CA LEU A 16 -6.67 63.74 -8.07
C LEU A 16 -6.29 62.32 -7.59
N SER A 17 -6.74 61.93 -6.40
CA SER A 17 -6.46 60.60 -5.84
C SER A 17 -7.23 59.46 -6.53
N LEU A 18 -8.43 59.72 -7.08
CA LEU A 18 -9.19 58.75 -7.89
C LEU A 18 -8.55 58.52 -9.27
N GLN A 19 -7.86 59.52 -9.82
CA GLN A 19 -7.22 59.43 -11.13
C GLN A 19 -5.92 58.59 -11.09
N ASP A 20 -5.17 58.66 -9.98
CA ASP A 20 -3.99 57.81 -9.74
C ASP A 20 -4.37 56.33 -9.51
N ILE A 21 -5.49 56.04 -8.84
CA ILE A 21 -5.99 54.67 -8.64
C ILE A 21 -6.47 54.06 -9.97
N ALA A 22 -7.14 54.85 -10.81
CA ALA A 22 -7.57 54.40 -12.14
C ALA A 22 -6.38 54.14 -13.08
N TYR A 23 -5.33 54.95 -13.01
CA TYR A 23 -4.11 54.74 -13.81
C TYR A 23 -3.30 53.52 -13.33
N ALA A 24 -3.21 53.29 -12.02
CA ALA A 24 -2.55 52.12 -11.43
C ALA A 24 -3.30 50.80 -11.71
N LEU A 25 -4.63 50.81 -11.77
CA LEU A 25 -5.42 49.62 -12.10
C LEU A 25 -5.29 49.24 -13.59
N ASN A 26 -5.07 50.22 -14.47
CA ASN A 26 -5.01 49.98 -15.92
C ASN A 26 -3.61 49.57 -16.42
N GLN A 27 -2.52 49.99 -15.76
CA GLN A 27 -1.16 49.56 -16.12
C GLN A 27 -0.73 48.22 -15.48
N GLY A 28 -1.45 47.71 -14.47
CA GLY A 28 -1.11 46.45 -13.78
C GLY A 28 -1.58 45.17 -14.47
N SER A 29 -2.42 45.25 -15.50
CA SER A 29 -3.10 44.08 -16.08
C SER A 29 -2.35 43.43 -17.26
N GLU A 30 -1.65 44.22 -18.09
CA GLU A 30 -1.04 43.70 -19.33
C GLU A 30 0.40 43.20 -19.15
N GLY A 31 1.14 43.71 -18.16
CA GLY A 31 2.51 43.24 -17.86
C GLY A 31 2.60 41.98 -16.98
N PHE A 32 1.55 41.71 -16.18
CA PHE A 32 1.53 40.55 -15.28
C PHE A 32 1.07 39.27 -16.01
N ALA A 33 0.24 39.40 -17.05
CA ALA A 33 -0.22 38.26 -17.84
C ALA A 33 0.93 37.58 -18.60
N ALA A 34 1.74 38.34 -19.35
CA ALA A 34 2.87 37.79 -20.11
C ALA A 34 3.98 37.20 -19.21
N SER A 35 4.23 37.81 -18.04
CA SER A 35 5.20 37.29 -17.06
C SER A 35 4.66 36.06 -16.30
N ARG A 36 3.33 35.97 -16.08
CA ARG A 36 2.69 34.73 -15.60
C ARG A 36 2.78 33.63 -16.65
N THR A 37 2.57 33.90 -17.94
CA THR A 37 2.61 32.85 -18.98
C THR A 37 4.03 32.30 -19.17
N LEU A 38 5.05 33.17 -19.19
CA LEU A 38 6.46 32.76 -19.32
C LEU A 38 7.01 32.07 -18.07
N LYS A 39 6.59 32.52 -16.87
CA LYS A 39 6.99 31.84 -15.62
C LYS A 39 6.23 30.53 -15.41
N GLN A 40 4.97 30.43 -15.83
CA GLN A 40 4.17 29.21 -15.73
C GLN A 40 4.62 28.14 -16.74
N GLU A 41 5.18 28.50 -17.89
CA GLU A 41 5.82 27.54 -18.81
C GLU A 41 7.19 27.03 -18.31
N GLN A 42 7.87 27.75 -17.41
CA GLN A 42 9.18 27.36 -16.88
C GLN A 42 9.15 26.79 -15.45
N GLU A 43 8.03 26.94 -14.72
CA GLU A 43 7.78 26.36 -13.39
C GLU A 43 6.76 25.20 -13.40
N HIS A 44 6.34 24.71 -14.58
CA HIS A 44 5.79 23.36 -14.71
C HIS A 44 6.92 22.32 -14.61
N ALA A 45 7.55 22.28 -13.44
CA ALA A 45 8.33 21.15 -12.99
C ALA A 45 7.40 19.92 -12.97
N HIS A 46 7.39 19.15 -14.06
CA HIS A 46 6.87 17.79 -14.20
C HIS A 46 5.88 17.42 -13.10
N GLU A 47 4.65 17.91 -13.14
CA GLU A 47 3.64 17.50 -12.18
C GLU A 47 3.26 16.05 -12.51
N VAL A 48 3.69 15.11 -11.68
CA VAL A 48 3.39 13.71 -11.90
C VAL A 48 1.95 13.46 -11.45
N HIS A 49 1.03 13.39 -12.42
CA HIS A 49 -0.36 12.99 -12.21
C HIS A 49 -0.49 11.47 -11.96
N CYS A 50 0.19 10.96 -10.94
CA CYS A 50 0.08 9.56 -10.53
C CYS A 50 -0.51 9.45 -9.13
N SER A 51 -1.63 8.75 -8.99
CA SER A 51 -2.24 8.52 -7.68
C SER A 51 -1.46 7.45 -6.91
N ARG A 52 -0.73 7.86 -5.87
CA ARG A 52 0.07 6.98 -5.00
C ARG A 52 -0.75 5.83 -4.40
N GLU A 53 -1.92 6.14 -3.84
CA GLU A 53 -2.80 5.13 -3.24
C GLU A 53 -3.24 4.07 -4.24
N ARG A 54 -3.60 4.48 -5.47
CA ARG A 54 -3.96 3.54 -6.55
C ARG A 54 -2.75 2.75 -7.04
N SER A 55 -1.57 3.37 -7.12
CA SER A 55 -0.31 2.68 -7.45
C SER A 55 0.01 1.58 -6.43
N ARG A 56 -0.15 1.87 -5.13
CA ARG A 56 -0.01 0.91 -4.04
C ARG A 56 -0.99 -0.25 -4.17
N ALA A 57 -2.25 0.04 -4.53
CA ALA A 57 -3.26 -0.99 -4.77
C ALA A 57 -2.88 -1.92 -5.93
N ALA A 58 -2.44 -1.34 -7.05
CA ALA A 58 -1.98 -2.08 -8.22
C ALA A 58 -0.79 -2.99 -7.87
N TRP A 59 0.19 -2.47 -7.13
CA TRP A 59 1.32 -3.26 -6.68
C TRP A 59 0.88 -4.43 -5.79
N LYS A 60 -0.01 -4.18 -4.82
CA LYS A 60 -0.54 -5.23 -3.94
C LYS A 60 -1.26 -6.34 -4.72
N ILE A 61 -1.99 -5.98 -5.78
CA ILE A 61 -2.60 -6.97 -6.69
C ILE A 61 -1.52 -7.83 -7.36
N ILE A 62 -0.49 -7.18 -7.93
CA ILE A 62 0.61 -7.87 -8.60
C ILE A 62 1.29 -8.83 -7.61
N GLU A 63 1.63 -8.36 -6.42
CA GLU A 63 2.31 -9.14 -5.39
C GLU A 63 1.48 -10.32 -4.87
N GLU A 64 0.18 -10.13 -4.61
CA GLU A 64 -0.67 -11.19 -4.04
C GLU A 64 -1.19 -12.19 -5.07
N TYR A 65 -1.45 -11.75 -6.30
CA TYR A 65 -2.16 -12.55 -7.31
C TYR A 65 -1.31 -12.96 -8.51
N LEU A 66 -0.23 -12.24 -8.83
CA LEU A 66 0.61 -12.53 -10.00
C LEU A 66 1.96 -13.14 -9.59
N MET A 67 2.69 -12.48 -8.69
CA MET A 67 4.05 -12.89 -8.29
C MET A 67 4.16 -14.36 -7.83
N PRO A 68 3.21 -14.95 -7.08
CA PRO A 68 3.30 -16.34 -6.66
C PRO A 68 3.34 -17.34 -7.83
N PHE A 69 2.77 -16.99 -8.98
CA PHE A 69 2.81 -17.80 -10.19
C PHE A 69 4.09 -17.56 -10.99
N VAL A 70 4.52 -16.30 -11.08
CA VAL A 70 5.78 -15.92 -11.74
C VAL A 70 6.97 -16.63 -11.08
N GLU A 71 7.02 -16.62 -9.75
CA GLU A 71 8.06 -17.30 -8.98
C GLU A 71 7.98 -18.82 -9.10
N ARG A 72 6.76 -19.39 -9.17
CA ARG A 72 6.59 -20.85 -9.35
C ARG A 72 7.14 -21.32 -10.69
N GLU A 73 6.99 -20.50 -11.72
CA GLU A 73 7.47 -20.78 -13.07
C GLU A 73 8.93 -20.34 -13.29
N ASP A 74 9.59 -19.85 -12.23
CA ASP A 74 10.95 -19.30 -12.21
C ASP A 74 11.21 -18.30 -13.35
N PHE A 75 10.18 -17.49 -13.62
CA PHE A 75 10.17 -16.58 -14.76
C PHE A 75 10.63 -15.18 -14.34
N GLN A 76 11.57 -14.62 -15.10
CA GLN A 76 11.99 -13.24 -14.92
C GLN A 76 11.16 -12.32 -15.82
N ILE A 77 10.39 -11.42 -15.19
CA ILE A 77 9.65 -10.39 -15.91
C ILE A 77 10.66 -9.51 -16.67
N LEU A 78 10.37 -9.23 -17.94
CA LEU A 78 11.24 -8.38 -18.76
C LEU A 78 11.31 -6.96 -18.19
N SER A 79 12.48 -6.33 -18.19
CA SER A 79 12.64 -4.92 -17.77
C SER A 79 11.81 -3.93 -18.60
N LYS A 80 11.40 -4.31 -19.82
CA LYS A 80 10.50 -3.52 -20.68
C LYS A 80 9.04 -3.56 -20.21
N CYS A 81 8.65 -4.57 -19.43
CA CYS A 81 7.29 -4.75 -18.95
C CYS A 81 6.92 -3.67 -17.92
N ARG A 82 5.70 -3.13 -18.01
CA ARG A 82 5.20 -2.13 -17.06
C ARG A 82 4.97 -2.69 -15.65
N LEU A 83 4.80 -4.00 -15.52
CA LEU A 83 4.65 -4.71 -14.24
C LEU A 83 6.01 -5.03 -13.58
N HIS A 84 7.13 -4.69 -14.23
CA HIS A 84 8.45 -4.90 -13.65
C HIS A 84 8.63 -4.02 -12.41
N HIS A 85 9.18 -4.60 -11.34
CA HIS A 85 9.34 -3.93 -10.05
C HIS A 85 10.14 -2.61 -10.13
N ASP A 86 11.21 -2.57 -10.92
CA ASP A 86 12.04 -1.38 -11.11
C ASP A 86 11.35 -0.25 -11.89
N ASN A 87 10.26 -0.55 -12.59
CA ASN A 87 9.54 0.44 -13.38
C ASN A 87 8.45 1.15 -12.56
N ASP A 88 8.16 0.74 -11.33
CA ASP A 88 7.18 1.41 -10.49
C ASP A 88 7.74 2.72 -9.93
N LEU A 89 7.10 3.82 -10.32
CA LEU A 89 7.46 5.18 -9.92
C LEU A 89 7.62 5.37 -8.41
N PHE A 90 6.73 4.79 -7.61
CA PHE A 90 6.73 5.01 -6.16
C PHE A 90 7.46 3.92 -5.39
N ARG A 91 8.03 2.92 -6.08
CA ARG A 91 8.60 1.70 -5.47
C ARG A 91 9.61 2.01 -4.38
N ASP A 92 10.59 2.85 -4.70
CA ASP A 92 11.67 3.21 -3.78
C ASP A 92 11.10 3.89 -2.52
N GLN A 93 10.17 4.82 -2.68
CA GLN A 93 9.56 5.52 -1.54
C GLN A 93 8.71 4.61 -0.67
N GLU A 94 7.95 3.68 -1.27
CA GLU A 94 7.15 2.71 -0.51
C GLU A 94 8.06 1.73 0.26
N GLN A 95 9.20 1.32 -0.30
CA GLN A 95 10.21 0.51 0.41
C GLN A 95 10.89 1.25 1.57
N HIS A 96 10.95 2.59 1.49
CA HIS A 96 11.49 3.44 2.55
C HIS A 96 10.44 3.87 3.59
N LYS A 97 9.28 3.24 3.62
CA LYS A 97 8.33 3.39 4.73
C LYS A 97 8.66 2.43 5.85
N ILE A 98 8.86 2.96 7.04
CA ILE A 98 9.13 2.16 8.23
C ILE A 98 7.94 2.31 9.17
N HIS A 99 7.18 1.23 9.38
CA HIS A 99 6.14 1.19 10.40
C HIS A 99 6.78 0.72 11.72
N VAL A 100 6.94 1.64 12.67
CA VAL A 100 7.66 1.39 13.93
C VAL A 100 6.70 0.87 15.00
N ASP A 101 5.53 1.50 15.12
CA ASP A 101 4.48 1.15 16.08
C ASP A 101 3.10 1.49 15.47
N ILE A 102 2.00 1.07 16.11
CA ILE A 102 0.60 1.20 15.65
C ILE A 102 0.30 2.61 15.12
N ASN A 103 0.85 3.65 15.77
CA ASN A 103 0.63 5.05 15.42
C ASN A 103 1.95 5.79 15.09
N GLU A 104 3.01 5.07 14.74
CA GLU A 104 4.31 5.67 14.39
C GLU A 104 4.84 5.14 13.05
N TRP A 105 4.85 6.04 12.07
CA TRP A 105 5.43 5.84 10.75
C TRP A 105 6.69 6.69 10.62
N ARG A 106 7.77 6.12 10.09
CA ARG A 106 9.05 6.82 9.94
C ARG A 106 9.51 6.83 8.50
N CYS A 107 10.01 7.98 8.07
CA CYS A 107 10.64 8.16 6.76
C CYS A 107 12.02 7.48 6.72
N GLY A 108 12.24 6.60 5.76
CA GLY A 108 13.51 5.88 5.58
C GLY A 108 14.68 6.79 5.22
N TYR A 109 14.44 7.89 4.49
CA TYR A 109 15.49 8.80 4.03
C TYR A 109 15.98 9.76 5.12
N CYS A 110 15.06 10.47 5.80
CA CYS A 110 15.41 11.52 6.77
C CYS A 110 15.07 11.18 8.23
N LYS A 111 14.54 9.98 8.49
CA LYS A 111 14.21 9.45 9.82
C LYS A 111 13.16 10.23 10.62
N LYS A 112 12.43 11.17 9.99
CA LYS A 112 11.29 11.86 10.62
C LYS A 112 10.15 10.87 10.90
N SER A 113 9.55 10.96 12.09
CA SER A 113 8.39 10.18 12.48
C SER A 113 7.08 10.96 12.29
N PHE A 114 6.00 10.23 12.01
CA PHE A 114 4.67 10.70 11.67
C PHE A 114 3.63 9.84 12.37
N ARG A 115 2.50 10.45 12.75
CA ARG A 115 1.44 9.75 13.48
C ARG A 115 0.64 8.75 12.63
N ALA A 116 0.64 8.93 11.30
CA ALA A 116 -0.14 8.11 10.37
C ALA A 116 0.54 8.09 9.01
N GLU A 117 0.30 7.01 8.25
CA GLU A 117 0.88 6.80 6.92
C GLU A 117 0.58 7.96 5.97
N LYS A 118 -0.64 8.51 6.00
CA LYS A 118 -1.03 9.65 5.15
C LYS A 118 -0.11 10.87 5.30
N PHE A 119 0.42 11.12 6.50
CA PHE A 119 1.30 12.25 6.75
C PHE A 119 2.72 11.96 6.26
N LEU A 120 3.13 10.69 6.27
CA LEU A 120 4.38 10.25 5.67
C LEU A 120 4.31 10.33 4.14
N ASP A 121 3.19 9.91 3.55
CA ASP A 121 2.93 10.05 2.10
C ASP A 121 3.02 11.50 1.66
N GLN A 122 2.31 12.40 2.35
CA GLN A 122 2.38 13.84 2.10
C GLN A 122 3.79 14.40 2.29
N HIS A 123 4.57 13.87 3.25
CA HIS A 123 5.97 14.25 3.42
C HIS A 123 6.84 13.82 2.23
N PHE A 124 6.62 12.63 1.65
CA PHE A 124 7.34 12.22 0.45
C PHE A 124 7.05 13.14 -0.72
N ASP A 125 5.78 13.48 -0.94
CA ASP A 125 5.37 14.35 -2.04
C ASP A 125 5.98 15.75 -1.91
N ASN A 126 6.12 16.28 -0.68
CA ASN A 126 6.66 17.62 -0.45
C ASN A 126 8.18 17.71 -0.35
N ARG A 127 8.85 16.67 0.16
CA ARG A 127 10.28 16.74 0.57
C ARG A 127 11.18 15.77 -0.16
N HIS A 128 10.62 14.70 -0.74
CA HIS A 128 11.37 13.65 -1.42
C HIS A 128 10.88 13.44 -2.86
N TYR A 129 10.17 14.41 -3.42
CA TYR A 129 9.73 14.38 -4.82
C TYR A 129 10.89 14.17 -5.79
N ASN A 130 12.01 14.86 -5.54
CA ASN A 130 13.20 14.81 -6.39
C ASN A 130 13.89 13.43 -6.44
N LEU A 131 13.52 12.50 -5.56
CA LEU A 131 14.05 11.13 -5.56
C LEU A 131 13.29 10.23 -6.53
N LEU A 132 12.17 10.69 -7.11
CA LEU A 132 11.41 9.94 -8.10
C LEU A 132 12.12 9.92 -9.45
N ASN A 133 12.28 8.73 -10.02
CA ASN A 133 12.83 8.57 -11.37
C ASN A 133 11.74 8.76 -12.44
N VAL A 134 11.25 9.98 -12.60
CA VAL A 134 10.09 10.30 -13.46
C VAL A 134 10.34 9.97 -14.95
N SER A 135 11.59 9.97 -15.41
CA SER A 135 11.93 9.72 -16.82
C SER A 135 11.79 8.25 -17.23
N HIS A 136 12.23 7.33 -16.38
CA HIS A 136 12.25 5.90 -16.70
C HIS A 136 11.06 5.13 -16.11
N SER A 137 10.59 5.53 -14.94
CA SER A 137 9.50 4.84 -14.26
C SER A 137 8.13 5.14 -14.87
N LYS A 138 7.16 4.30 -14.53
CA LYS A 138 5.77 4.36 -15.00
C LYS A 138 4.84 4.37 -13.79
N CYS A 139 3.73 5.07 -13.93
CA CYS A 139 2.68 5.09 -12.93
C CYS A 139 1.90 3.78 -12.97
N LEU A 140 1.95 2.96 -11.91
CA LEU A 140 1.14 1.73 -11.86
C LEU A 140 -0.35 2.02 -11.71
N ALA A 141 -0.74 3.20 -11.21
CA ALA A 141 -2.15 3.59 -11.13
C ALA A 141 -2.83 3.61 -12.51
N ASP A 142 -2.09 3.85 -13.60
CA ASP A 142 -2.61 3.78 -14.97
C ASP A 142 -3.07 2.37 -15.35
N LEU A 143 -2.51 1.34 -14.70
CA LEU A 143 -2.84 -0.06 -14.91
C LEU A 143 -4.04 -0.50 -14.06
N CYS A 144 -4.55 0.35 -13.17
CA CYS A 144 -5.63 -0.03 -12.27
C CYS A 144 -6.93 -0.42 -12.98
N GLY A 145 -7.19 0.15 -14.16
CA GLY A 145 -8.30 -0.27 -15.01
C GLY A 145 -8.17 -1.73 -15.44
N ALA A 146 -6.96 -2.17 -15.80
CA ALA A 146 -6.68 -3.55 -16.22
C ALA A 146 -6.57 -4.53 -15.03
N LEU A 147 -6.02 -4.08 -13.91
CA LEU A 147 -5.77 -4.89 -12.70
C LEU A 147 -6.95 -4.92 -11.71
N HIS A 148 -8.02 -4.18 -11.98
CA HIS A 148 -9.22 -4.08 -11.12
C HIS A 148 -8.95 -3.55 -9.70
N CYS A 149 -8.07 -2.54 -9.56
CA CYS A 149 -7.73 -1.93 -8.25
C CYS A 149 -8.97 -1.50 -7.45
N ASP A 150 -10.00 -0.99 -8.13
CA ASP A 150 -11.19 -0.45 -7.49
C ASP A 150 -11.99 -1.53 -6.74
N VAL A 151 -11.89 -2.79 -7.17
CA VAL A 151 -12.52 -3.93 -6.49
C VAL A 151 -11.78 -4.27 -5.19
N MET A 152 -10.46 -4.08 -5.15
CA MET A 152 -9.65 -4.33 -3.96
C MET A 152 -9.65 -3.20 -2.94
N MET A 153 -9.72 -1.95 -3.41
CA MET A 153 -9.72 -0.78 -2.52
C MET A 153 -11.11 -0.52 -1.92
N ASN A 154 -12.18 -0.82 -2.65
CA ASN A 154 -13.54 -0.58 -2.16
C ASN A 154 -14.13 -1.84 -1.54
N THR A 155 -14.42 -1.79 -0.22
CA THR A 155 -15.22 -2.81 0.48
C THR A 155 -16.68 -2.85 0.02
N LYS A 156 -17.14 -1.83 -0.72
CA LYS A 156 -18.47 -1.74 -1.32
C LYS A 156 -18.32 -1.71 -2.83
N LEU A 157 -18.85 -2.72 -3.52
CA LEU A 157 -18.95 -2.68 -4.98
C LEU A 157 -19.68 -1.39 -5.39
N PRO A 158 -19.13 -0.58 -6.30
CA PRO A 158 -19.84 0.57 -6.82
C PRO A 158 -21.12 0.06 -7.50
N LYS A 159 -22.27 0.55 -7.04
CA LYS A 159 -23.61 0.21 -7.57
C LYS A 159 -23.84 0.73 -9.01
N THR A 160 -22.80 1.22 -9.67
CA THR A 160 -22.86 1.82 -10.99
C THR A 160 -23.02 0.74 -12.06
N LYS A 161 -23.94 0.98 -13.00
CA LYS A 161 -24.13 0.14 -14.19
C LYS A 161 -22.81 0.03 -14.97
N CYS A 162 -22.47 -1.19 -15.40
CA CYS A 162 -21.27 -1.44 -16.20
C CYS A 162 -21.25 -0.58 -17.46
N ASN A 163 -20.10 0.04 -17.76
CA ASN A 163 -19.87 0.74 -19.01
C ASN A 163 -19.13 -0.19 -19.98
N PRO A 164 -19.77 -0.63 -21.09
CA PRO A 164 -19.16 -1.58 -22.02
C PRO A 164 -17.92 -1.00 -22.72
N ALA A 165 -17.89 0.30 -22.99
CA ALA A 165 -16.73 0.94 -23.61
C ALA A 165 -15.53 0.96 -22.66
N ALA A 166 -15.77 1.17 -21.35
CA ALA A 166 -14.69 1.13 -20.36
C ALA A 166 -14.16 -0.30 -20.15
N ALA A 167 -15.06 -1.30 -20.08
CA ALA A 167 -14.67 -2.71 -20.01
C ALA A 167 -13.84 -3.12 -21.24
N ALA A 168 -14.25 -2.76 -22.45
CA ALA A 168 -13.49 -3.06 -23.67
C ALA A 168 -12.09 -2.41 -23.66
N ARG A 169 -11.99 -1.13 -23.27
CA ARG A 169 -10.68 -0.45 -23.15
C ARG A 169 -9.77 -1.12 -22.12
N ASN A 170 -10.30 -1.46 -20.95
CA ASN A 170 -9.53 -2.12 -19.89
C ASN A 170 -9.10 -3.54 -20.31
N ARG A 171 -9.95 -4.25 -21.05
CA ARG A 171 -9.62 -5.55 -21.65
C ARG A 171 -8.43 -5.45 -22.59
N HIS A 172 -8.45 -4.52 -23.53
CA HIS A 172 -7.34 -4.32 -24.47
C HIS A 172 -6.05 -3.91 -23.76
N LEU A 173 -6.14 -3.05 -22.75
CA LEU A 173 -4.98 -2.70 -21.93
C LEU A 173 -4.40 -3.94 -21.22
N CYS A 174 -5.26 -4.79 -20.68
CA CYS A 174 -4.87 -6.03 -20.02
C CYS A 174 -4.19 -7.02 -20.99
N GLU A 175 -4.77 -7.22 -22.17
CA GLU A 175 -4.19 -8.08 -23.23
C GLU A 175 -2.82 -7.56 -23.67
N SER A 176 -2.68 -6.25 -23.90
CA SER A 176 -1.40 -5.63 -24.26
C SER A 176 -0.33 -5.79 -23.17
N LEU A 177 -0.73 -5.77 -21.88
CA LEU A 177 0.18 -6.09 -20.79
C LEU A 177 0.62 -7.55 -20.84
N ALA A 178 -0.28 -8.49 -21.09
CA ALA A 178 0.04 -9.92 -21.22
C ALA A 178 1.05 -10.15 -22.34
N ASP A 179 0.87 -9.52 -23.50
CA ASP A 179 1.79 -9.63 -24.64
C ASP A 179 3.18 -9.06 -24.33
N THR A 180 3.23 -7.92 -23.64
CA THR A 180 4.50 -7.22 -23.36
C THR A 180 5.28 -7.89 -22.22
N CYS A 181 4.57 -8.41 -21.21
CA CYS A 181 5.16 -8.94 -19.99
C CYS A 181 5.41 -10.44 -20.03
N PHE A 182 4.54 -11.18 -20.73
CA PHE A 182 4.60 -12.63 -20.86
C PHE A 182 4.45 -13.02 -22.34
N PRO A 183 5.43 -12.70 -23.19
CA PRO A 183 5.33 -13.02 -24.60
C PRO A 183 5.41 -14.53 -24.83
N ALA A 184 4.39 -15.12 -25.45
CA ALA A 184 4.26 -16.56 -25.63
C ALA A 184 5.40 -17.21 -26.44
N ASN A 185 6.13 -16.41 -27.24
CA ASN A 185 7.28 -16.87 -28.02
C ASN A 185 8.58 -17.02 -27.21
N GLN A 186 8.61 -16.59 -25.93
CA GLN A 186 9.81 -16.70 -25.07
C GLN A 186 9.86 -18.00 -24.26
N GLY A 187 9.04 -18.99 -24.61
CA GLY A 187 9.13 -20.35 -24.07
C GLY A 187 7.87 -20.80 -23.30
N PRO A 188 7.88 -22.04 -22.80
CA PRO A 188 6.69 -22.66 -22.21
C PRO A 188 6.25 -22.00 -20.89
N SER A 189 7.18 -21.51 -20.07
CA SER A 189 6.85 -20.76 -18.84
C SER A 189 6.18 -19.42 -19.15
N ALA A 190 6.73 -18.66 -20.10
CA ALA A 190 6.13 -17.40 -20.56
C ALA A 190 4.73 -17.63 -21.14
N SER A 191 4.56 -18.67 -21.98
CA SER A 191 3.25 -19.03 -22.55
C SER A 191 2.22 -19.44 -21.50
N ARG A 192 2.62 -20.16 -20.44
CA ARG A 192 1.71 -20.53 -19.34
C ARG A 192 1.29 -19.32 -18.53
N LEU A 193 2.23 -18.44 -18.20
CA LEU A 193 1.95 -17.18 -17.50
C LEU A 193 1.07 -16.26 -18.34
N HIS A 194 1.26 -16.23 -19.65
CA HIS A 194 0.42 -15.49 -20.58
C HIS A 194 -1.04 -15.96 -20.53
N ASP A 195 -1.30 -17.26 -20.71
CA ASP A 195 -2.67 -17.82 -20.65
C ASP A 195 -3.30 -17.61 -19.26
N LEU A 196 -2.51 -17.80 -18.19
CA LEU A 196 -2.97 -17.53 -16.82
C LEU A 196 -3.37 -16.06 -16.65
N PHE A 197 -2.53 -15.13 -17.10
CA PHE A 197 -2.79 -13.70 -16.96
C PHE A 197 -4.06 -13.29 -17.71
N LEU A 198 -4.24 -13.78 -18.96
CA LEU A 198 -5.45 -13.53 -19.74
C LEU A 198 -6.71 -14.05 -19.06
N ARG A 199 -6.71 -15.31 -18.62
CA ARG A 199 -7.89 -15.92 -17.98
C ARG A 199 -8.21 -15.33 -16.62
N GLN A 200 -7.19 -14.98 -15.85
CA GLN A 200 -7.39 -14.49 -14.48
C GLN A 200 -7.74 -13.00 -14.45
N PHE A 201 -7.05 -12.17 -15.24
CA PHE A 201 -7.22 -10.71 -15.21
C PHE A 201 -8.10 -10.19 -16.34
N CYS A 202 -7.86 -10.64 -17.58
CA CYS A 202 -8.44 -10.01 -18.75
C CYS A 202 -9.87 -10.45 -19.05
N ASP A 203 -10.20 -11.72 -18.84
CA ASP A 203 -11.57 -12.25 -19.04
C ASP A 203 -12.60 -11.66 -18.07
N ALA A 204 -12.14 -11.10 -16.94
CA ALA A 204 -13.00 -10.38 -16.00
C ALA A 204 -13.50 -9.04 -16.56
N HIS A 205 -12.90 -8.50 -17.64
CA HIS A 205 -13.34 -7.27 -18.30
C HIS A 205 -14.53 -7.51 -19.23
N THR A 206 -15.65 -7.95 -18.65
CA THR A 206 -16.92 -8.14 -19.36
C THR A 206 -18.08 -7.53 -18.55
N CYS A 207 -19.09 -7.00 -19.24
CA CYS A 207 -20.30 -6.50 -18.58
C CYS A 207 -21.33 -7.62 -18.30
N SER A 208 -21.13 -8.81 -18.85
CA SER A 208 -22.00 -9.98 -18.72
C SER A 208 -21.37 -11.01 -17.79
N GLY A 209 -21.40 -10.76 -16.49
CA GLY A 209 -20.88 -11.71 -15.50
C GLY A 209 -20.95 -11.17 -14.09
N LYS A 210 -21.14 -12.06 -13.11
CA LYS A 210 -20.80 -11.75 -11.72
C LYS A 210 -19.28 -11.58 -11.68
N GLN A 211 -18.78 -10.53 -11.01
CA GLN A 211 -17.33 -10.37 -10.81
C GLN A 211 -16.78 -11.64 -10.15
N LYS A 212 -15.86 -12.33 -10.83
CA LYS A 212 -15.15 -13.47 -10.25
C LYS A 212 -13.97 -12.89 -9.48
N PRO A 213 -13.90 -13.05 -8.14
CA PRO A 213 -12.72 -12.63 -7.41
C PRO A 213 -11.52 -13.45 -7.92
N PHE A 214 -10.37 -12.79 -8.05
CA PHE A 214 -9.13 -13.44 -8.46
C PHE A 214 -8.80 -14.58 -7.50
N SER A 215 -8.32 -15.70 -8.04
CA SER A 215 -7.72 -16.74 -7.21
C SER A 215 -6.41 -16.22 -6.64
N LYS A 216 -6.37 -15.95 -5.33
CA LYS A 216 -5.13 -15.60 -4.64
C LYS A 216 -4.15 -16.76 -4.83
N GLY A 217 -2.99 -16.46 -5.42
CA GLY A 217 -1.91 -17.43 -5.64
C GLY A 217 -1.31 -17.75 -4.28
N GLY A 218 -1.96 -18.66 -3.55
CA GLY A 218 -1.74 -18.84 -2.12
C GLY A 218 -0.29 -19.16 -1.77
N LYS A 219 0.50 -18.13 -1.46
CA LYS A 219 1.49 -18.22 -0.38
C LYS A 219 0.69 -18.12 0.90
N LYS A 220 0.43 -19.25 1.55
CA LYS A 220 -0.01 -19.24 2.95
C LYS A 220 1.16 -18.65 3.73
N GLU A 221 1.11 -17.36 4.05
CA GLU A 221 1.97 -16.82 5.09
C GLU A 221 1.65 -17.66 6.33
N THR A 222 2.61 -18.51 6.72
CA THR A 222 2.52 -19.22 7.99
C THR A 222 2.50 -18.14 9.05
N SER A 223 1.31 -17.85 9.58
CA SER A 223 1.10 -16.79 10.55
C SER A 223 2.15 -16.95 11.63
N VAL A 224 2.94 -15.89 11.88
CA VAL A 224 3.97 -15.88 12.92
C VAL A 224 3.38 -16.32 14.26
N PHE A 225 2.10 -16.02 14.50
CA PHE A 225 1.34 -16.51 15.65
C PHE A 225 1.20 -18.02 15.68
N TYR A 226 0.98 -18.68 14.55
CA TYR A 226 0.90 -20.15 14.47
C TYR A 226 2.25 -20.79 14.81
N LEU A 227 3.35 -20.23 14.31
CA LEU A 227 4.70 -20.68 14.66
C LEU A 227 5.01 -20.45 16.14
N ALA A 228 4.66 -19.28 16.68
CA ALA A 228 4.86 -18.96 18.10
C ALA A 228 4.04 -19.89 19.01
N ILE A 229 2.77 -20.17 18.67
CA ILE A 229 1.93 -21.12 19.40
C ILE A 229 2.52 -22.53 19.31
N SER A 230 2.98 -22.95 18.13
CA SER A 230 3.61 -24.26 17.95
C SER A 230 4.85 -24.42 18.85
N ILE A 231 5.76 -23.44 18.86
CA ILE A 231 6.95 -23.47 19.73
C ILE A 231 6.56 -23.47 21.20
N LEU A 232 5.59 -22.65 21.60
CA LEU A 232 5.11 -22.57 22.98
C LEU A 232 4.53 -23.92 23.45
N THR A 233 3.72 -24.57 22.61
CA THR A 233 3.17 -25.90 22.94
C THR A 233 4.26 -26.95 23.08
N MET A 234 5.27 -26.96 22.20
CA MET A 234 6.41 -27.89 22.29
C MET A 234 7.25 -27.70 23.55
N MET A 235 7.31 -26.49 24.12
CA MET A 235 8.00 -26.21 25.38
C MET A 235 7.15 -26.56 26.60
N LEU A 236 5.85 -26.25 26.59
CA LEU A 236 4.96 -26.46 27.73
C LEU A 236 4.59 -27.94 27.94
N LEU A 237 4.44 -28.71 26.86
CA LEU A 237 4.06 -30.12 26.92
C LEU A 237 5.04 -30.96 27.77
N PRO A 238 6.37 -30.94 27.52
CA PRO A 238 7.31 -31.73 28.32
C PRO A 238 7.40 -31.25 29.76
N ILE A 239 7.28 -29.95 30.02
CA ILE A 239 7.26 -29.39 31.38
C ILE A 239 6.04 -29.92 32.15
N PHE A 240 4.86 -29.93 31.51
CA PHE A 240 3.65 -30.48 32.12
C PHE A 240 3.81 -31.95 32.49
N TYR A 241 4.33 -32.78 31.57
CA TYR A 241 4.58 -34.19 31.86
C TYR A 241 5.65 -34.41 32.94
N LEU A 242 6.67 -33.55 33.00
CA LEU A 242 7.69 -33.59 34.05
C LEU A 242 7.07 -33.32 35.43
N ILE A 243 6.19 -32.32 35.54
CA ILE A 243 5.48 -32.00 36.79
C ILE A 243 4.60 -33.17 37.22
N VAL A 244 3.83 -33.75 36.28
CA VAL A 244 2.98 -34.92 36.56
C VAL A 244 3.83 -36.10 37.04
N TYR A 245 4.97 -36.36 36.39
CA TYR A 245 5.91 -37.41 36.78
C TYR A 245 6.46 -37.19 38.19
N LEU A 246 6.92 -35.97 38.49
CA LEU A 246 7.44 -35.62 39.82
C LEU A 246 6.36 -35.79 40.90
N HIS A 247 5.15 -35.31 40.66
CA HIS A 247 4.02 -35.45 41.59
C HIS A 247 3.64 -36.92 41.82
N GLN A 248 3.56 -37.73 40.77
CA GLN A 248 3.32 -39.18 40.91
C GLN A 248 4.46 -39.88 41.66
N SER A 249 5.71 -39.48 41.43
CA SER A 249 6.87 -40.05 42.11
C SER A 249 6.86 -39.73 43.61
N GLU A 250 6.45 -38.52 43.99
CA GLU A 250 6.33 -38.07 45.37
C GLU A 250 5.21 -38.82 46.09
N MET A 251 4.03 -38.96 45.45
CA MET A 251 2.93 -39.77 45.98
C MET A 251 3.32 -41.25 46.16
N ARG A 252 4.13 -41.81 45.25
CA ARG A 252 4.70 -43.17 45.40
C ARG A 252 5.68 -43.29 46.56
N LYS A 253 6.51 -42.28 46.81
CA LYS A 253 7.43 -42.24 47.95
C LYS A 253 6.67 -42.10 49.27
N ASN A 254 5.67 -41.21 49.34
CA ASN A 254 4.83 -41.02 50.53
C ASN A 254 4.02 -42.28 50.89
N THR A 255 3.52 -43.02 49.89
CA THR A 255 2.86 -44.31 50.16
C THR A 255 3.81 -45.41 50.62
N GLN A 256 5.08 -45.41 50.18
CA GLN A 256 6.10 -46.35 50.69
C GLN A 256 6.55 -46.05 52.12
N GLU A 257 6.70 -44.77 52.49
CA GLU A 257 6.96 -44.32 53.87
C GLU A 257 5.84 -44.77 54.83
N LEU A 258 4.57 -44.55 54.45
CA LEU A 258 3.41 -45.01 55.25
C LEU A 258 3.34 -46.55 55.38
N ARG A 259 3.80 -47.31 54.39
CA ARG A 259 3.79 -48.79 54.41
C ARG A 259 4.93 -49.39 55.25
N ARG A 260 5.98 -48.61 55.55
CA ARG A 260 7.15 -49.06 56.33
C ARG A 260 6.89 -49.02 57.85
N ILE A 261 5.84 -48.34 58.30
CA ILE A 261 5.33 -48.41 59.67
C ILE A 261 4.34 -49.60 59.77
N SER A 262 4.88 -50.81 59.68
CA SER A 262 4.16 -52.03 60.09
C SER A 262 4.23 -52.15 61.62
N LYS A 263 3.08 -52.34 62.28
CA LYS A 263 2.97 -52.49 63.74
C LYS A 263 3.90 -53.60 64.25
N VAL A 264 5.00 -53.20 64.88
CA VAL A 264 5.83 -54.10 65.70
C VAL A 264 5.18 -54.26 67.07
N GLY A 265 4.64 -55.46 67.31
CA GLY A 265 4.61 -56.10 68.62
C GLY A 265 3.40 -55.82 69.53
N GLU A 266 2.24 -56.43 69.23
CA GLU A 266 1.34 -56.87 70.30
C GLU A 266 1.81 -58.25 70.80
N LYS A 267 2.52 -58.26 71.93
CA LYS A 267 2.87 -59.50 72.64
C LYS A 267 1.64 -60.06 73.34
N ALA A 268 1.29 -61.31 73.05
CA ALA A 268 0.35 -62.09 73.83
C ALA A 268 0.90 -62.34 75.25
N LYS A 269 0.05 -62.16 76.28
CA LYS A 269 0.35 -62.52 77.66
C LYS A 269 -0.12 -63.98 77.91
N PRO A 270 0.70 -64.84 78.54
CA PRO A 270 0.31 -66.22 78.84
C PRO A 270 -0.35 -66.35 80.22
N SER A 271 -1.20 -67.38 80.30
CA SER A 271 -1.85 -68.05 81.45
C SER A 271 -2.90 -67.28 82.25
#